data_AF-A0A9W3KIE2-F1
#
_entry.id   AF-A0A9W3KIE2-F1
#
_cell.length_a   1.000
_cell.length_b   1.000
_cell.length_c   1.000
_cell.angle_alpha   90.00
_cell.angle_beta   90.00
_cell.angle_gamma   90.00
#
_symmetry.space_group_name_H-M   'P 1'
#
loop_
_entity.id
_entity.type
_entity.pdbx_description
1 polymer ?
#
loop_
_entity_poly.entity_id
_entity_poly.type
_entity_poly.pdbx_seq_one_letter_code
_entity_poly.pdbx_strand_id
1 'polypeptide(L)'
;MSKEQKTPLFIIQGERDYQVQSKIEIPLWKEQLKERDNVDYRLYPKLNHFFTEGDGGISKPDEYYSPANIPEYVLNDIVTWVQGKSQLN
;
A
#
# COMPACT_ATOMS: atom_id res chain seq x y z
N MET A 1 -10.82 -17.29 -0.51
CA MET A 1 -9.35 -17.06 -0.44
C MET A 1 -8.96 -16.02 0.60
N SER A 2 -8.95 -14.69 0.37
CA SER A 2 -8.52 -13.73 1.42
C SER A 2 -9.53 -13.52 2.55
N LYS A 3 -10.83 -13.57 2.26
CA LYS A 3 -11.90 -13.43 3.27
C LYS A 3 -11.84 -14.49 4.37
N GLU A 4 -11.42 -15.70 4.01
CA GLU A 4 -11.47 -16.89 4.87
C GLU A 4 -10.14 -17.15 5.60
N GLN A 5 -9.08 -16.42 5.26
CA GLN A 5 -7.79 -16.55 5.95
C GLN A 5 -7.91 -16.08 7.41
N LYS A 6 -7.04 -16.58 8.29
CA LYS A 6 -7.00 -16.15 9.70
C LYS A 6 -5.71 -15.40 10.07
N THR A 7 -4.69 -15.49 9.22
CA THR A 7 -3.44 -14.75 9.38
C THR A 7 -3.70 -13.24 9.22
N PRO A 8 -3.05 -12.37 10.02
CA PRO A 8 -3.08 -10.93 9.81
C PRO A 8 -2.69 -10.55 8.37
N LEU A 9 -3.31 -9.49 7.85
CA LEU A 9 -3.09 -9.03 6.48
C LEU A 9 -2.72 -7.55 6.47
N PHE A 10 -1.70 -7.18 5.69
CA PHE A 10 -1.33 -5.79 5.45
C PHE A 10 -1.49 -5.47 3.97
N ILE A 11 -2.38 -4.53 3.66
CA ILE A 11 -2.63 -4.04 2.31
C ILE A 11 -1.99 -2.66 2.17
N ILE A 12 -0.94 -2.59 1.36
CA ILE A 12 -0.21 -1.37 1.05
C ILE A 12 -0.41 -0.97 -0.41
N GLN A 13 -0.54 0.33 -0.69
CA GLN A 13 -0.68 0.81 -2.07
C GLN A 13 -0.16 2.23 -2.26
N GLY A 14 0.51 2.48 -3.39
CA GLY A 14 0.85 3.82 -3.85
C GLY A 14 -0.35 4.52 -4.50
N GLU A 15 -0.64 5.76 -4.09
CA GLU A 15 -1.83 6.48 -4.59
C GLU A 15 -1.65 7.08 -5.98
N ARG A 16 -0.41 7.17 -6.47
CA ARG A 16 -0.13 7.62 -7.84
C ARG A 16 -0.17 6.46 -8.84
N ASP A 17 -0.42 5.22 -8.42
CA ASP A 17 -0.49 4.08 -9.32
C ASP A 17 -1.64 4.22 -10.34
N TYR A 18 -1.29 4.29 -11.62
CA TYR A 18 -2.25 4.39 -12.73
C TYR A 18 -2.82 3.03 -13.16
N GLN A 19 -2.09 1.95 -12.90
CA GLN A 19 -2.49 0.58 -13.24
C GLN A 19 -3.50 0.05 -12.23
N VAL A 20 -3.30 0.40 -10.96
CA VAL A 20 -4.10 -0.07 -9.83
C VAL A 20 -4.51 1.16 -9.01
N GLN A 21 -5.68 1.73 -9.31
CA GLN A 21 -6.09 3.01 -8.72
C GLN A 21 -6.59 2.84 -7.29
N SER A 22 -5.91 3.47 -6.31
CA SER A 22 -6.25 3.36 -4.88
C SER A 22 -7.69 3.77 -4.56
N LYS A 23 -8.21 4.77 -5.28
CA LYS A 23 -9.59 5.27 -5.13
C LYS A 23 -10.65 4.23 -5.47
N ILE A 24 -10.30 3.21 -6.26
CA ILE A 24 -11.20 2.12 -6.65
C ILE A 24 -10.91 0.89 -5.79
N GLU A 25 -9.64 0.50 -5.70
CA GLU A 25 -9.24 -0.79 -5.14
C GLU A 25 -9.33 -0.84 -3.62
N ILE A 26 -8.94 0.22 -2.90
CA ILE A 26 -9.01 0.21 -1.43
C ILE A 26 -10.45 0.12 -0.91
N PRO A 27 -11.43 0.88 -1.43
CA PRO A 27 -12.83 0.67 -1.06
C PRO A 27 -13.31 -0.77 -1.29
N LEU A 28 -12.93 -1.39 -2.42
CA LEU A 28 -13.27 -2.79 -2.69
C LEU A 28 -12.63 -3.73 -1.66
N TRP A 29 -11.34 -3.58 -1.36
CA TRP A 29 -10.69 -4.39 -0.32
C TRP A 29 -11.33 -4.22 1.05
N LYS A 30 -11.67 -2.99 1.45
CA LYS A 30 -12.35 -2.73 2.72
C LYS A 30 -13.73 -3.36 2.78
N GLU A 31 -14.52 -3.26 1.71
CA GLU A 31 -15.85 -3.88 1.66
C GLU A 31 -15.75 -5.41 1.68
N GLN A 32 -14.83 -5.99 0.91
CA GLN A 32 -14.69 -7.44 0.83
C GLN A 32 -14.15 -8.06 2.13
N LEU A 33 -13.37 -7.32 2.91
CA LEU A 33 -12.73 -7.79 4.14
C LEU A 33 -13.35 -7.23 5.42
N LYS A 34 -14.51 -6.55 5.35
CA LYS A 34 -15.14 -5.85 6.48
C LYS A 34 -15.44 -6.72 7.72
N GLU A 35 -15.58 -8.04 7.53
CA GLU A 35 -15.83 -9.01 8.61
C GLU A 35 -14.53 -9.44 9.33
N ARG A 36 -13.37 -8.88 8.93
CA ARG A 36 -12.08 -9.17 9.54
C ARG A 36 -11.60 -7.98 10.36
N ASP A 37 -11.14 -8.26 11.58
CA ASP A 37 -10.58 -7.29 12.52
C ASP A 37 -9.03 -7.23 12.50
N ASN A 38 -8.39 -8.05 11.67
CA ASN A 38 -6.94 -8.21 11.59
C ASN A 38 -6.37 -7.83 10.20
N VAL A 39 -6.88 -6.73 9.64
CA VAL A 39 -6.44 -6.19 8.35
C VAL A 39 -6.03 -4.73 8.51
N ASP A 40 -4.76 -4.46 8.23
CA ASP A 40 -4.20 -3.11 8.21
C ASP A 40 -4.14 -2.59 6.77
N TYR A 41 -4.40 -1.29 6.60
CA TYR A 41 -4.35 -0.61 5.31
C TYR A 41 -3.43 0.60 5.39
N ARG A 42 -2.54 0.75 4.40
CA ARG A 42 -1.65 1.90 4.33
C ARG A 42 -1.52 2.40 2.89
N LEU A 43 -1.80 3.70 2.73
CA LEU A 43 -1.70 4.40 1.46
C LEU A 43 -0.50 5.33 1.48
N TYR A 44 0.22 5.38 0.38
CA TYR A 44 1.40 6.22 0.22
C TYR A 44 1.15 7.26 -0.90
N PRO A 45 0.89 8.53 -0.55
CA PRO A 45 0.43 9.54 -1.49
C PRO A 45 1.38 9.83 -2.66
N LYS A 46 2.68 9.62 -2.47
CA LYS A 46 3.72 9.95 -3.47
C LYS A 46 4.15 8.77 -4.34
N LEU A 47 3.63 7.57 -4.07
CA LEU A 47 4.16 6.35 -4.65
C LEU A 47 3.40 5.89 -5.87
N ASN A 48 4.16 5.46 -6.88
CA ASN A 48 3.66 4.80 -8.07
C ASN A 48 3.54 3.28 -7.86
N HIS A 49 3.29 2.56 -8.96
CA HIS A 49 3.17 1.09 -8.99
C HIS A 49 4.38 0.34 -8.40
N PHE A 50 5.60 0.87 -8.58
CA PHE A 50 6.84 0.25 -8.11
C PHE A 50 7.21 0.68 -6.68
N PHE A 51 6.33 1.41 -5.99
CA PHE A 51 6.63 2.03 -4.70
C PHE A 51 7.82 3.00 -4.74
N THR A 52 8.03 3.69 -5.86
CA THR A 52 9.02 4.78 -5.95
C THR A 52 8.33 6.14 -5.90
N GLU A 53 9.00 7.13 -5.31
CA GLU A 53 8.45 8.49 -5.22
C GLU A 53 8.42 9.17 -6.58
N GLY A 54 7.40 9.98 -6.79
CA GLY A 54 7.36 10.98 -7.83
C GLY A 54 6.39 12.09 -7.47
N ASP A 55 6.39 13.14 -8.28
CA ASP A 55 5.63 14.35 -8.03
C ASP A 55 4.40 14.47 -8.95
N GLY A 56 3.50 15.38 -8.60
CA GLY A 56 2.28 15.64 -9.36
C GLY A 56 1.18 14.61 -9.14
N GLY A 57 0.33 14.43 -10.15
CA GLY A 57 -0.85 13.56 -10.08
C GLY A 57 -0.53 12.08 -10.25
N ILE A 58 -1.45 11.35 -10.88
CA ILE A 58 -1.28 9.94 -11.25
C ILE A 58 0.01 9.77 -12.08
N SER A 59 0.79 8.74 -11.73
CA SER A 59 2.07 8.41 -12.35
C SER A 59 1.91 8.04 -13.82
N LYS A 60 3.01 8.14 -14.56
CA LYS A 60 3.08 7.79 -15.98
C LYS A 60 4.13 6.69 -16.22
N PRO A 61 4.02 5.93 -17.32
CA PRO A 61 4.96 4.83 -17.61
C PRO A 61 6.42 5.28 -17.74
N ASP A 62 6.68 6.53 -18.13
CA ASP A 62 8.02 7.07 -18.29
C ASP A 62 8.78 7.25 -16.96
N GLU A 63 8.06 7.40 -15.84
CA GLU A 63 8.67 7.46 -14.50
C GLU A 63 9.42 6.17 -14.14
N TYR A 64 9.05 5.02 -14.74
CA TYR A 64 9.70 3.73 -14.47
C TYR A 64 11.13 3.63 -15.03
N TYR A 65 11.50 4.49 -15.97
CA TYR A 65 12.85 4.50 -16.53
C TYR A 65 13.84 5.26 -15.65
N SER A 66 13.37 5.99 -14.63
CA SER A 66 14.23 6.65 -13.66
C SER A 66 14.58 5.68 -12.53
N PRO A 67 15.87 5.39 -12.30
CA PRO A 67 16.27 4.55 -11.18
C PRO A 67 15.87 5.18 -9.85
N ALA A 68 15.16 4.42 -9.02
CA ALA A 68 14.76 4.83 -7.68
C ALA A 68 14.64 3.60 -6.78
N ASN A 69 14.74 3.83 -5.47
CA ASN A 69 14.55 2.82 -4.46
C ASN A 69 13.16 2.97 -3.83
N ILE A 70 12.66 1.89 -3.24
CA ILE A 70 11.53 1.95 -2.32
C ILE A 70 11.95 2.84 -1.13
N PRO A 71 11.17 3.88 -0.77
CA PRO A 71 11.52 4.74 0.35
C PRO A 71 11.57 4.00 1.68
N GLU A 72 12.46 4.47 2.55
CA GLU A 72 12.69 3.85 3.86
C GLU A 72 11.42 3.79 4.71
N TYR A 73 10.52 4.77 4.60
CA TYR A 73 9.26 4.75 5.35
C TYR A 73 8.37 3.55 5.00
N VAL A 74 8.39 3.06 3.75
CA VAL A 74 7.63 1.86 3.37
C VAL A 74 8.26 0.63 4.00
N LEU A 75 9.59 0.54 3.96
CA LEU A 75 10.33 -0.57 4.56
C LEU A 75 10.11 -0.60 6.08
N ASN A 76 10.17 0.56 6.73
CA ASN A 76 9.92 0.71 8.16
C ASN A 76 8.48 0.33 8.53
N ASP A 77 7.48 0.73 7.75
CA ASP A 77 6.09 0.33 7.96
C ASP A 77 5.91 -1.20 7.83
N ILE A 78 6.55 -1.85 6.84
CA ILE A 78 6.55 -3.31 6.70
C ILE A 78 7.22 -4.00 7.88
N VAL A 79 8.43 -3.56 8.26
CA VAL A 79 9.17 -4.14 9.40
C VAL A 79 8.38 -4.00 10.70
N THR A 80 7.79 -2.82 10.91
CA THR A 80 6.97 -2.51 12.08
C THR A 80 5.75 -3.43 12.15
N TRP A 81 5.06 -3.62 11.02
CA TRP A 81 3.91 -4.53 10.92
C TRP A 81 4.30 -5.98 11.17
N VAL A 82 5.37 -6.48 10.54
CA VAL A 82 5.87 -7.86 10.74
C VAL A 82 6.26 -8.13 12.19
N GLN A 83 6.84 -7.14 12.88
CA GLN A 83 7.21 -7.27 14.29
C GLN A 83 6.01 -7.20 15.25
N GLY A 84 4.79 -6.96 14.74
CA GLY A 84 3.60 -6.80 15.58
C GLY A 84 3.66 -5.55 16.46
N LYS A 85 4.54 -4.59 16.14
CA LYS A 85 4.62 -3.31 16.83
C LYS A 85 3.61 -2.39 16.15
N SER A 86 2.39 -2.29 16.64
CA SER A 86 1.52 -1.18 16.25
C SER A 86 2.28 0.11 16.54
N GLN A 87 2.33 1.07 15.60
CA GLN A 87 2.90 2.38 15.90
C GLN A 87 2.17 2.91 17.14
N LEU A 88 2.91 3.09 18.23
CA LEU A 88 2.43 3.79 19.41
C LEU A 88 2.04 5.20 18.94
N ASN A 89 0.77 5.53 19.16
CA ASN A 89 0.12 6.80 18.83
C ASN A 89 1.01 8.04 19.02
#